data_AF-A0A497F6B5-F1
#
_entry.id   AF-A0A497F6B5-F1
#
_cell.length_a   1.000
_cell.length_b   1.000
_cell.length_c   1.000
_cell.angle_alpha   90.00
_cell.angle_beta   90.00
_cell.angle_gamma   90.00
#
_symmetry.space_group_name_H-M   'P 1'
#
loop_
_entity.id
_entity.type
_entity.pdbx_description
1 polymer ?
#
loop_
_entity_poly.entity_id
_entity_poly.type
_entity_poly.pdbx_seq_one_letter_code
_entity_poly.pdbx_strand_id
1 'polypeptide(L)'
;MKVKALVMAGGKGTRMGIDEKPLVKIRGEPMIKLVLNALIKARSVEEVIVLTSRYTPKTTRVVKEMKLPRVKVMESPGAGFVEDIRYAIRNLGPEVYLVVSADLPLITPSLIDFIVERYEKCGRSSLAVMIPTYVYELLGLKPSYVFKVGERSVVPSGINLIDGSKLREEELDEEYLVIAHEGLAMNVNRPEDISVCEKFLSEREQIQRASFSWICEELRKLLAEAVRRNLGEAVLLSGGLDSSVVAYLASKLTKVEAITVLVKSNCAKDREYASLMAKFLNMEHHIIEVSIDEVLRHIPRVIEIMRTFDPMQVRNDVVIYLGLTRAKSLGFSSIMTGDGADELFAGYSYLCGMDEERRELELRVLWAAMNFSSITLGNHIGIEVKTPYLDKRIRYFAMLIKPEHRVREERGVTWGKWILRKAFEDVLPQEIVWRIKSPIEEGAGTNVLTKYFDEVIDDQEFQESICKIMEKDSVVIRDKEQLYYYRVFRSIFGPPKDIGGVGKECPQCRARIPKGFTYCRVCGAYPV
;
A
#
# COMPACT_ATOMS: atom_id res chain seq x y z
N MET A 1 20.33 9.50 8.52
CA MET A 1 20.77 9.85 9.90
C MET A 1 21.12 8.63 10.76
N LYS A 2 21.79 8.82 11.91
CA LYS A 2 21.98 7.80 12.98
C LYS A 2 21.10 8.13 14.18
N VAL A 3 20.60 7.12 14.90
CA VAL A 3 19.71 7.28 16.06
C VAL A 3 20.05 6.30 17.19
N LYS A 4 19.73 6.68 18.43
CA LYS A 4 19.74 5.77 19.58
C LYS A 4 18.40 5.05 19.69
N ALA A 5 18.43 3.74 19.91
CA ALA A 5 17.21 2.95 20.09
C ALA A 5 16.87 2.79 21.58
N LEU A 6 15.64 3.13 21.97
CA LEU A 6 15.08 2.87 23.29
C LEU A 6 14.17 1.64 23.23
N VAL A 7 14.61 0.52 23.80
CA VAL A 7 13.83 -0.72 23.82
C VAL A 7 13.00 -0.78 25.11
N MET A 8 11.68 -0.76 24.97
CA MET A 8 10.73 -0.73 26.07
C MET A 8 10.52 -2.15 26.62
N ALA A 9 11.19 -2.48 27.73
CA ALA A 9 11.17 -3.81 28.35
C ALA A 9 10.81 -3.77 29.86
N GLY A 10 10.19 -2.68 30.33
CA GLY A 10 9.88 -2.44 31.75
C GLY A 10 8.44 -2.76 32.18
N GLY A 11 7.59 -3.29 31.30
CA GLY A 11 6.16 -3.48 31.58
C GLY A 11 5.85 -4.68 32.49
N LYS A 12 4.77 -4.58 33.29
CA LYS A 12 4.31 -5.61 34.24
C LYS A 12 3.91 -6.96 33.62
N GLY A 13 3.71 -7.05 32.31
CA GLY A 13 3.38 -8.32 31.63
C GLY A 13 2.04 -8.98 32.01
N THR A 14 1.14 -8.27 32.70
CA THR A 14 -0.05 -8.84 33.39
C THR A 14 -0.98 -9.70 32.51
N ARG A 15 -0.98 -9.51 31.19
CA ARG A 15 -1.83 -10.22 30.24
C ARG A 15 -1.31 -11.61 29.83
N MET A 16 -0.05 -11.94 30.14
CA MET A 16 0.58 -13.20 29.73
C MET A 16 0.55 -14.29 30.80
N GLY A 17 0.27 -13.95 32.06
CA GLY A 17 0.41 -14.89 33.18
C GLY A 17 1.84 -15.42 33.40
N ILE A 18 2.83 -14.82 32.72
CA ILE A 18 4.25 -15.16 32.74
C ILE A 18 4.99 -14.02 33.45
N ASP A 19 6.02 -14.36 34.21
CA ASP A 19 6.76 -13.44 35.08
C ASP A 19 7.30 -12.21 34.34
N GLU A 20 7.99 -12.39 33.19
CA GLU A 20 8.55 -11.29 32.41
C GLU A 20 8.39 -11.50 30.90
N LYS A 21 7.48 -10.73 30.29
CA LYS A 21 7.11 -10.82 28.86
C LYS A 21 8.31 -10.78 27.88
N PRO A 22 9.32 -9.91 28.04
CA PRO A 22 10.45 -9.86 27.10
C PRO A 22 11.26 -11.16 26.99
N LEU A 23 11.14 -12.06 27.99
CA LEU A 23 11.84 -13.35 28.04
C LEU A 23 11.04 -14.52 27.45
N VAL A 24 9.79 -14.29 27.02
CA VAL A 24 9.01 -15.26 26.27
C VAL A 24 9.80 -15.67 25.04
N LYS A 25 9.77 -16.96 24.71
CA LYS A 25 10.55 -17.51 23.60
C LYS A 25 9.69 -17.65 22.35
N ILE A 26 10.26 -17.27 21.21
CA ILE A 26 9.72 -17.57 19.89
C ILE A 26 10.74 -18.49 19.21
N ARG A 27 10.32 -19.71 18.85
CA ARG A 27 11.24 -20.74 18.31
C ARG A 27 12.48 -20.98 19.18
N GLY A 28 12.29 -20.96 20.50
CA GLY A 28 13.34 -21.23 21.49
C GLY A 28 14.22 -20.04 21.87
N GLU A 29 14.13 -18.90 21.17
CA GLU A 29 14.93 -17.71 21.44
C GLU A 29 14.11 -16.63 22.17
N PRO A 30 14.64 -15.98 23.23
CA PRO A 30 13.93 -14.88 23.91
C PRO A 30 13.59 -13.73 22.96
N MET A 31 12.36 -13.22 23.01
CA MET A 31 11.89 -12.12 22.14
C MET A 31 12.82 -10.90 22.21
N ILE A 32 13.24 -10.51 23.41
CA ILE A 32 14.17 -9.39 23.59
C ILE A 32 15.46 -9.58 22.79
N LYS A 33 15.99 -10.80 22.71
CA LYS A 33 17.22 -11.10 21.95
C LYS A 33 17.00 -10.91 20.45
N LEU A 34 15.83 -11.31 19.93
CA LEU A 34 15.47 -11.14 18.52
C LEU A 34 15.39 -9.64 18.15
N VAL A 35 14.72 -8.84 18.99
CA VAL A 35 14.62 -7.38 18.84
C VAL A 35 16.00 -6.72 18.88
N LEU A 36 16.82 -7.05 19.88
CA LEU A 36 18.17 -6.47 20.02
C LEU A 36 19.06 -6.81 18.82
N ASN A 37 19.02 -8.06 18.34
CA ASN A 37 19.79 -8.47 17.16
C ASN A 37 19.40 -7.70 15.90
N ALA A 38 18.12 -7.42 15.70
CA ALA A 38 17.65 -6.61 14.57
C ALA A 38 18.17 -5.16 14.67
N LEU A 39 18.11 -4.57 15.87
CA LEU A 39 18.54 -3.18 16.11
C LEU A 39 20.06 -3.01 15.99
N ILE A 40 20.86 -3.93 16.52
CA ILE A 40 22.34 -3.83 16.44
C ILE A 40 22.82 -3.92 14.99
N LYS A 41 22.16 -4.75 14.17
CA LYS A 41 22.48 -4.95 12.76
C LYS A 41 21.93 -3.85 11.85
N ALA A 42 20.95 -3.06 12.32
CA ALA A 42 20.44 -1.93 11.57
C ALA A 42 21.53 -0.86 11.41
N ARG A 43 21.72 -0.36 10.19
CA ARG A 43 22.74 0.64 9.89
C ARG A 43 22.40 1.97 10.54
N SER A 44 21.14 2.32 10.68
CA SER A 44 20.71 3.60 11.22
C SER A 44 20.81 3.68 12.75
N VAL A 45 20.99 2.56 13.45
CA VAL A 45 21.09 2.52 14.92
C VAL A 45 22.55 2.59 15.34
N GLU A 46 22.90 3.48 16.27
CA GLU A 46 24.26 3.60 16.82
C GLU A 46 24.43 2.93 18.18
N GLU A 47 23.39 2.98 19.01
CA GLU A 47 23.40 2.43 20.37
C GLU A 47 21.98 1.97 20.72
N VAL A 48 21.88 0.90 21.48
CA VAL A 48 20.61 0.35 21.97
C VAL A 48 20.58 0.45 23.49
N ILE A 49 19.55 1.07 24.02
CA ILE A 49 19.32 1.27 25.45
C ILE A 49 18.05 0.51 25.82
N VAL A 50 18.20 -0.54 26.60
CA VAL A 50 17.08 -1.35 27.09
C VAL A 50 16.56 -0.75 28.38
N LEU A 51 15.33 -0.25 28.33
CA LEU A 51 14.62 0.30 29.47
C LEU A 51 13.91 -0.83 30.21
N THR A 52 14.48 -1.22 31.35
CA THR A 52 13.89 -2.18 32.29
C THR A 52 13.31 -1.45 33.49
N SER A 53 12.54 -2.12 34.34
CA SER A 53 12.05 -1.54 35.59
C SER A 53 12.13 -2.56 36.72
N ARG A 54 11.69 -2.16 37.92
CA ARG A 54 11.49 -3.08 39.05
C ARG A 54 10.63 -4.31 38.74
N TYR A 55 9.83 -4.27 37.67
CA TYR A 55 9.00 -5.39 37.23
C TYR A 55 9.73 -6.38 36.32
N THR A 56 10.92 -6.04 35.80
CA THR A 56 11.67 -6.90 34.86
C THR A 56 13.14 -7.18 35.26
N PRO A 57 13.43 -7.58 36.52
CA PRO A 57 14.80 -7.80 36.99
C PRO A 57 15.52 -9.00 36.34
N LYS A 58 14.79 -10.04 35.88
CA LYS A 58 15.38 -11.16 35.12
C LYS A 58 15.81 -10.69 33.73
N THR A 59 15.01 -9.84 33.09
CA THR A 59 15.33 -9.24 31.79
C THR A 59 16.62 -8.42 31.89
N THR A 60 16.76 -7.60 32.94
CA THR A 60 18.01 -6.87 33.21
C THR A 60 19.23 -7.80 33.28
N ARG A 61 19.12 -8.92 34.01
CA ARG A 61 20.20 -9.90 34.14
C ARG A 61 20.53 -10.55 32.81
N VAL A 62 19.53 -11.09 32.13
CA VAL A 62 19.67 -11.78 30.84
C VAL A 62 20.32 -10.87 29.79
N VAL A 63 19.88 -9.62 29.65
CA VAL A 63 20.46 -8.68 28.68
C VAL A 63 21.93 -8.37 28.99
N LYS A 64 22.28 -8.19 30.27
CA LYS A 64 23.69 -7.98 30.69
C LYS A 64 24.56 -9.21 30.43
N GLU A 65 24.03 -10.42 30.66
CA GLU A 65 24.73 -11.69 30.44
C GLU A 65 24.98 -11.97 28.96
N MET A 66 24.09 -11.51 28.05
CA MET A 66 24.27 -11.68 26.60
C MET A 66 25.51 -10.94 26.05
N LYS A 67 26.02 -9.92 26.76
CA LYS A 67 27.20 -9.12 26.36
C LYS A 67 27.15 -8.65 24.89
N LEU A 68 25.96 -8.27 24.42
CA LEU A 68 25.78 -7.78 23.06
C LEU A 68 26.49 -6.42 22.87
N PRO A 69 27.16 -6.20 21.74
CA PRO A 69 27.85 -4.94 21.48
C PRO A 69 26.84 -3.80 21.37
N ARG A 70 27.23 -2.60 21.83
CA ARG A 70 26.41 -1.37 21.74
C ARG A 70 25.06 -1.46 22.48
N VAL A 71 24.89 -2.40 23.40
CA VAL A 71 23.69 -2.53 24.24
C VAL A 71 23.98 -2.09 25.66
N LYS A 72 23.15 -1.19 26.19
CA LYS A 72 23.15 -0.76 27.60
C LYS A 72 21.79 -1.04 28.22
N VAL A 73 21.76 -1.22 29.54
CA VAL A 73 20.52 -1.34 30.31
C VAL A 73 20.38 -0.13 31.21
N MET A 74 19.20 0.49 31.18
CA MET A 74 18.82 1.60 32.06
C MET A 74 17.53 1.24 32.77
N GLU A 75 17.44 1.54 34.06
CA GLU A 75 16.25 1.30 34.87
C GLU A 75 15.35 2.54 34.87
N SER A 76 14.07 2.34 34.54
CA SER A 76 13.02 3.35 34.59
C SER A 76 12.14 3.18 35.84
N PRO A 77 11.37 4.22 36.23
CA PRO A 77 10.41 4.12 37.33
C PRO A 77 9.31 3.06 37.11
N GLY A 78 9.04 2.65 35.86
CA GLY A 78 7.96 1.74 35.53
C GLY A 78 6.59 2.37 35.70
N ALA A 79 6.48 3.68 35.42
CA ALA A 79 5.26 4.47 35.62
C ALA A 79 4.26 4.35 34.45
N GLY A 80 4.74 3.93 33.27
CA GLY A 80 3.95 3.82 32.06
C GLY A 80 4.83 3.96 30.82
N PHE A 81 4.29 3.67 29.64
CA PHE A 81 5.05 3.68 28.39
C PHE A 81 5.56 5.09 28.05
N VAL A 82 4.69 6.09 28.15
CA VAL A 82 5.02 7.50 27.79
C VAL A 82 5.91 8.13 28.86
N GLU A 83 5.63 7.86 30.13
CA GLU A 83 6.36 8.39 31.28
C GLU A 83 7.80 7.89 31.29
N ASP A 84 8.01 6.60 30.99
CA ASP A 84 9.35 6.00 30.96
C ASP A 84 10.16 6.50 29.76
N ILE A 85 9.54 6.76 28.60
CA ILE A 85 10.20 7.42 27.46
C ILE A 85 10.66 8.83 27.86
N ARG A 86 9.75 9.63 28.45
CA ARG A 86 10.08 10.98 28.92
C ARG A 86 11.17 10.98 30.00
N TYR A 87 11.19 9.96 30.86
CA TYR A 87 12.25 9.78 31.86
C TYR A 87 13.58 9.46 31.18
N ALA A 88 13.62 8.51 30.25
CA ALA A 88 14.83 8.13 29.55
C ALA A 88 15.44 9.32 28.78
N ILE A 89 14.64 10.02 27.98
CA ILE A 89 15.14 11.12 27.16
C ILE A 89 15.64 12.29 28.01
N ARG A 90 14.99 12.59 29.14
CA ARG A 90 15.48 13.61 30.09
C ARG A 90 16.88 13.30 30.65
N ASN A 91 17.22 12.03 30.83
CA ASN A 91 18.53 11.61 31.35
C ASN A 91 19.58 11.40 30.26
N LEU A 92 19.16 11.11 29.02
CA LEU A 92 20.06 10.79 27.90
C LEU A 92 20.42 12.01 27.05
N GLY A 93 19.58 13.05 27.03
CA GLY A 93 19.82 14.30 26.32
C GLY A 93 18.88 14.55 25.13
N PRO A 94 19.02 15.70 24.46
CA PRO A 94 18.13 16.13 23.37
C PRO A 94 18.59 15.56 22.01
N GLU A 95 18.41 14.25 21.81
CA GLU A 95 18.69 13.56 20.55
C GLU A 95 17.41 12.96 19.94
N VAL A 96 17.50 12.41 18.72
CA VAL A 96 16.40 11.64 18.12
C VAL A 96 16.48 10.20 18.59
N TYR A 97 15.38 9.71 19.17
CA TYR A 97 15.28 8.36 19.70
C TYR A 97 14.31 7.51 18.89
N LEU A 98 14.77 6.32 18.50
CA LEU A 98 13.92 5.25 17.97
C LEU A 98 13.38 4.42 19.14
N VAL A 99 12.12 4.62 19.51
CA VAL A 99 11.44 3.83 20.54
C VAL A 99 10.89 2.56 19.92
N VAL A 100 11.20 1.41 20.51
CA VAL A 100 10.77 0.08 20.03
C VAL A 100 10.24 -0.76 21.19
N SER A 101 9.06 -1.36 21.03
CA SER A 101 8.57 -2.36 21.99
C SER A 101 9.42 -3.64 21.96
N ALA A 102 9.71 -4.22 23.13
CA ALA A 102 10.39 -5.52 23.23
C ALA A 102 9.57 -6.71 22.68
N ASP A 103 8.30 -6.47 22.35
CA ASP A 103 7.31 -7.50 21.98
C ASP A 103 7.16 -7.71 20.47
N LEU A 104 8.13 -7.20 19.69
CA LEU A 104 8.11 -7.23 18.22
C LEU A 104 9.21 -8.18 17.69
N PRO A 105 9.09 -9.50 17.89
CA PRO A 105 10.18 -10.45 17.62
C PRO A 105 10.56 -10.58 16.14
N LEU A 106 9.75 -10.07 15.22
CA LEU A 106 9.91 -10.25 13.76
C LEU A 106 10.35 -8.99 13.00
N ILE A 107 10.80 -7.96 13.70
CA ILE A 107 11.41 -6.80 13.05
C ILE A 107 12.75 -7.18 12.41
N THR A 108 13.11 -6.53 11.30
CA THR A 108 14.36 -6.76 10.58
C THR A 108 15.23 -5.50 10.57
N PRO A 109 16.56 -5.64 10.36
CA PRO A 109 17.45 -4.49 10.23
C PRO A 109 17.02 -3.52 9.11
N SER A 110 16.62 -4.06 7.95
CA SER A 110 16.18 -3.27 6.79
C SER A 110 14.90 -2.49 7.05
N LEU A 111 13.95 -3.07 7.79
CA LEU A 111 12.74 -2.38 8.23
C LEU A 111 13.08 -1.20 9.15
N ILE A 112 14.00 -1.38 10.10
CA ILE A 112 14.42 -0.32 11.01
C ILE A 112 15.09 0.82 10.23
N ASP A 113 16.03 0.49 9.32
CA ASP A 113 16.69 1.47 8.46
C ASP A 113 15.65 2.26 7.62
N PHE A 114 14.67 1.57 7.06
CA PHE A 114 13.58 2.17 6.30
C PHE A 114 12.73 3.12 7.13
N ILE A 115 12.34 2.74 8.36
CA ILE A 115 11.55 3.60 9.25
C ILE A 115 12.33 4.89 9.59
N VAL A 116 13.63 4.77 9.91
CA VAL A 116 14.48 5.94 10.20
C VAL A 116 14.60 6.86 8.98
N GLU A 117 14.79 6.30 7.78
CA GLU A 117 14.82 7.08 6.53
C GLU A 117 13.49 7.81 6.27
N ARG A 118 12.35 7.17 6.56
CA ARG A 118 11.02 7.79 6.43
C ARG A 118 10.82 8.94 7.40
N TYR A 119 11.33 8.83 8.63
CA TYR A 119 11.34 9.93 9.59
C TYR A 119 12.20 11.10 9.10
N GLU A 120 13.42 10.82 8.64
CA GLU A 120 14.32 11.85 8.10
C GLU A 120 13.68 12.63 6.94
N LYS A 121 12.94 11.94 6.07
CA LYS A 121 12.22 12.55 4.94
C LYS A 121 10.97 13.33 5.32
N CYS A 122 10.30 12.99 6.43
CA CYS A 122 9.05 13.65 6.81
C CYS A 122 9.28 15.03 7.44
N GLY A 123 10.46 15.27 8.04
CA GLY A 123 10.83 16.56 8.63
C GLY A 123 10.00 16.97 9.85
N ARG A 124 9.38 16.00 10.53
CA ARG A 124 8.49 16.20 11.69
C ARG A 124 9.19 15.83 12.99
N SER A 125 8.68 16.34 14.11
CA SER A 125 9.23 16.06 15.44
C SER A 125 8.97 14.62 15.93
N SER A 126 7.99 13.94 15.33
CA SER A 126 7.71 12.54 15.63
C SER A 126 7.16 11.79 14.42
N LEU A 127 7.47 10.49 14.35
CA LEU A 127 6.86 9.55 13.42
C LEU A 127 6.38 8.32 14.17
N ALA A 128 5.10 8.00 14.06
CA ALA A 128 4.53 6.77 14.59
C ALA A 128 4.26 5.76 13.46
N VAL A 129 4.66 4.50 13.69
CA VAL A 129 4.49 3.44 12.69
C VAL A 129 3.16 2.72 12.92
N MET A 130 2.30 2.76 11.91
CA MET A 130 0.91 2.30 11.95
C MET A 130 0.69 1.13 11.00
N ILE A 131 -0.14 0.17 11.42
CA ILE A 131 -0.46 -1.04 10.67
C ILE A 131 -1.95 -1.06 10.34
N PRO A 132 -2.35 -1.28 9.08
CA PRO A 132 -3.77 -1.44 8.73
C PRO A 132 -4.40 -2.62 9.48
N THR A 133 -5.65 -2.46 9.94
CA THR A 133 -6.36 -3.50 10.70
C THR A 133 -6.53 -4.80 9.93
N TYR A 134 -6.67 -4.74 8.59
CA TYR A 134 -6.81 -5.95 7.78
C TYR A 134 -5.59 -6.88 7.92
N VAL A 135 -4.39 -6.37 8.24
CA VAL A 135 -3.20 -7.22 8.43
C VAL A 135 -3.41 -8.13 9.64
N TYR A 136 -4.01 -7.62 10.71
CA TYR A 136 -4.37 -8.43 11.87
C TYR A 136 -5.40 -9.50 11.50
N GLU A 137 -6.41 -9.15 10.71
CA GLU A 137 -7.42 -10.10 10.23
C GLU A 137 -6.81 -11.22 9.38
N LEU A 138 -5.86 -10.89 8.50
CA LEU A 138 -5.13 -11.88 7.68
C LEU A 138 -4.32 -12.85 8.54
N LEU A 139 -3.70 -12.36 9.61
CA LEU A 139 -2.88 -13.16 10.53
C LEU A 139 -3.72 -13.90 11.58
N GLY A 140 -5.01 -13.59 11.73
CA GLY A 140 -5.86 -14.12 12.80
C GLY A 140 -5.56 -13.52 14.18
N LEU A 141 -5.00 -12.31 14.21
CA LEU A 141 -4.68 -11.56 15.42
C LEU A 141 -5.83 -10.62 15.83
N LYS A 142 -5.87 -10.22 17.10
CA LYS A 142 -6.82 -9.23 17.61
C LYS A 142 -6.08 -7.96 18.01
N PRO A 143 -6.36 -6.80 17.38
CA PRO A 143 -5.70 -5.55 17.76
C PRO A 143 -6.13 -5.11 19.16
N SER A 144 -5.21 -4.51 19.90
CA SER A 144 -5.51 -3.99 21.25
C SER A 144 -6.21 -2.63 21.22
N TYR A 145 -5.92 -1.81 20.22
CA TYR A 145 -6.51 -0.49 20.03
C TYR A 145 -6.54 -0.16 18.54
N VAL A 146 -7.60 0.51 18.08
CA VAL A 146 -7.78 0.89 16.67
C VAL A 146 -8.01 2.38 16.58
N PHE A 147 -7.25 3.04 15.70
CA PHE A 147 -7.38 4.46 15.39
C PHE A 147 -7.93 4.63 13.98
N LYS A 148 -8.61 5.75 13.75
CA LYS A 148 -9.02 6.16 12.40
C LYS A 148 -8.08 7.24 11.88
N VAL A 149 -7.52 7.02 10.70
CA VAL A 149 -6.67 7.98 9.98
C VAL A 149 -7.27 8.16 8.59
N GLY A 150 -8.00 9.26 8.40
CA GLY A 150 -8.90 9.40 7.25
C GLY A 150 -9.95 8.28 7.24
N GLU A 151 -10.03 7.55 6.13
CA GLU A 151 -10.93 6.40 5.97
C GLU A 151 -10.31 5.08 6.45
N ARG A 152 -9.03 5.08 6.84
CA ARG A 152 -8.30 3.86 7.22
C ARG A 152 -8.42 3.59 8.71
N SER A 153 -8.66 2.32 9.04
CA SER A 153 -8.51 1.82 10.41
C SER A 153 -7.10 1.27 10.59
N VAL A 154 -6.36 1.80 11.57
CA VAL A 154 -4.94 1.49 11.79
C VAL A 154 -4.64 1.21 13.27
N VAL A 155 -3.54 0.50 13.52
CA VAL A 155 -3.10 0.05 14.83
C VAL A 155 -1.63 0.45 15.01
N PRO A 156 -1.23 1.11 16.11
CA PRO A 156 0.17 1.42 16.36
C PRO A 156 0.99 0.15 16.52
N SER A 157 2.15 0.08 15.85
CA SER A 157 3.04 -1.09 15.95
C SER A 157 3.77 -1.15 17.29
N GLY A 158 3.95 0.00 17.96
CA GLY A 158 4.85 0.14 19.10
C GLY A 158 6.27 0.58 18.71
N ILE A 159 6.45 1.03 17.46
CA ILE A 159 7.66 1.73 17.00
C ILE A 159 7.34 3.20 16.75
N ASN A 160 8.14 4.09 17.34
CA ASN A 160 8.05 5.54 17.14
C ASN A 160 9.45 6.16 17.01
N LEU A 161 9.57 7.23 16.24
CA LEU A 161 10.71 8.14 16.35
C LEU A 161 10.26 9.44 17.02
N ILE A 162 11.10 9.94 17.92
CA ILE A 162 10.80 11.14 18.71
C ILE A 162 12.05 12.02 18.75
N ASP A 163 11.89 13.28 18.39
CA ASP A 163 12.89 14.33 18.65
C ASP A 163 12.88 14.71 20.13
N GLY A 164 13.91 14.29 20.86
CA GLY A 164 14.06 14.58 22.28
C GLY A 164 14.20 16.06 22.61
N SER A 165 14.63 16.88 21.65
CA SER A 165 14.69 18.34 21.82
C SER A 165 13.30 19.00 21.90
N LYS A 166 12.28 18.31 21.39
CA LYS A 166 10.90 18.79 21.25
C LYS A 166 9.94 18.28 22.32
N LEU A 167 10.39 17.43 23.23
CA LEU A 167 9.55 16.84 24.30
C LEU A 167 8.95 17.83 25.31
N ARG A 168 9.41 19.08 25.32
CA ARG A 168 8.86 20.14 26.18
C ARG A 168 7.64 20.83 25.54
N GLU A 169 7.40 20.61 24.25
CA GLU A 169 6.22 21.13 23.56
C GLU A 169 4.98 20.34 24.05
N GLU A 170 3.84 21.03 24.19
CA GLU A 170 2.60 20.41 24.71
C GLU A 170 2.07 19.31 23.77
N GLU A 171 2.33 19.47 22.46
CA GLU A 171 1.95 18.51 21.43
C GLU A 171 3.10 18.34 20.44
N LEU A 172 3.52 17.09 20.21
CA LEU A 172 4.51 16.79 19.17
C LEU A 172 3.83 16.84 17.81
N ASP A 173 4.44 17.53 16.86
CA ASP A 173 4.06 17.44 15.44
C ASP A 173 4.42 16.04 14.93
N GLU A 174 3.42 15.16 14.93
CA GLU A 174 3.52 13.73 14.65
C GLU A 174 3.01 13.40 13.24
N GLU A 175 3.78 12.62 12.48
CA GLU A 175 3.38 12.01 11.20
C GLU A 175 3.23 10.49 11.35
N TYR A 176 2.49 9.86 10.42
CA TYR A 176 2.32 8.41 10.40
C TYR A 176 3.08 7.76 9.24
N LEU A 177 3.72 6.63 9.52
CA LEU A 177 4.12 5.67 8.51
C LEU A 177 3.13 4.51 8.54
N VAL A 178 2.18 4.47 7.60
CA VAL A 178 1.26 3.34 7.48
C VAL A 178 1.88 2.26 6.59
N ILE A 179 2.12 1.07 7.14
CA ILE A 179 2.80 -0.03 6.45
C ILE A 179 2.13 -1.37 6.76
N ALA A 180 1.89 -2.19 5.73
CA ALA A 180 1.23 -3.48 5.87
C ALA A 180 2.21 -4.62 6.21
N HIS A 181 3.00 -4.46 7.26
CA HIS A 181 4.09 -5.39 7.57
C HIS A 181 3.68 -6.42 8.65
N GLU A 182 3.71 -7.69 8.29
CA GLU A 182 3.36 -8.82 9.16
C GLU A 182 4.16 -8.83 10.48
N GLY A 183 5.46 -8.57 10.43
CA GLY A 183 6.32 -8.58 11.62
C GLY A 183 6.06 -7.43 12.59
N LEU A 184 5.42 -6.35 12.13
CA LEU A 184 4.98 -5.24 12.99
C LEU A 184 3.57 -5.45 13.54
N ALA A 185 2.75 -6.26 12.86
CA ALA A 185 1.44 -6.68 13.37
C ALA A 185 1.57 -7.73 14.48
N MET A 186 2.61 -8.57 14.43
CA MET A 186 2.92 -9.59 15.43
C MET A 186 3.54 -8.99 16.70
N ASN A 187 2.74 -8.20 17.41
CA ASN A 187 3.05 -7.65 18.73
C ASN A 187 2.56 -8.62 19.81
N VAL A 188 3.46 -9.47 20.31
CA VAL A 188 3.13 -10.61 21.19
C VAL A 188 2.73 -10.09 22.58
N ASN A 189 1.42 -10.08 22.84
CA ASN A 189 0.85 -9.59 24.10
C ASN A 189 0.03 -10.63 24.85
N ARG A 190 -0.33 -11.73 24.18
CA ARG A 190 -1.12 -12.84 24.71
C ARG A 190 -0.49 -14.18 24.34
N PRO A 191 -0.73 -15.26 25.11
CA PRO A 191 -0.22 -16.59 24.79
C PRO A 191 -0.60 -17.07 23.38
N GLU A 192 -1.80 -16.72 22.89
CA GLU A 192 -2.25 -17.11 21.56
C GLU A 192 -1.44 -16.44 20.44
N ASP A 193 -0.89 -15.24 20.68
CA ASP A 193 -0.07 -14.51 19.71
C ASP A 193 1.24 -15.27 19.41
N ILE A 194 1.77 -16.02 20.39
CA ILE A 194 2.96 -16.88 20.22
C ILE A 194 2.68 -17.95 19.16
N SER A 195 1.55 -18.66 19.30
CA SER A 195 1.18 -19.73 18.37
C SER A 195 0.93 -19.19 16.96
N VAL A 196 0.35 -17.99 16.83
CA VAL A 196 0.19 -17.32 15.53
C VAL A 196 1.55 -16.98 14.90
N CYS A 197 2.48 -16.44 15.70
CA CYS A 197 3.83 -16.10 15.25
C CYS A 197 4.59 -17.34 14.76
N GLU A 198 4.60 -18.42 15.56
CA GLU A 198 5.28 -19.66 15.20
C GLU A 198 4.67 -20.32 13.97
N LYS A 199 3.34 -20.36 13.87
CA LYS A 199 2.62 -20.87 12.69
C LYS A 199 3.02 -20.10 11.43
N PHE A 200 3.00 -18.77 11.47
CA PHE A 200 3.38 -17.95 10.33
C PHE A 200 4.82 -18.20 9.89
N LEU A 201 5.76 -18.30 10.83
CA LEU A 201 7.16 -18.60 10.53
C LEU A 201 7.31 -19.98 9.88
N SER A 202 6.61 -20.99 10.38
CA SER A 202 6.62 -22.34 9.79
C SER A 202 6.03 -22.37 8.38
N GLU A 203 4.90 -21.70 8.16
CA GLU A 203 4.29 -21.60 6.82
C GLU A 203 5.20 -20.84 5.86
N ARG A 204 5.82 -19.74 6.30
CA ARG A 204 6.78 -18.98 5.49
C ARG A 204 7.98 -19.84 5.10
N GLU A 205 8.55 -20.57 6.04
CA GLU A 205 9.67 -21.49 5.76
C GLU A 205 9.28 -22.60 4.77
N GLN A 206 8.08 -23.16 4.92
CA GLN A 206 7.56 -24.18 4.02
C GLN A 206 7.42 -23.63 2.60
N ILE A 207 6.77 -22.48 2.42
CA ILE A 207 6.58 -21.84 1.11
C ILE A 207 7.92 -21.45 0.49
N GLN A 208 8.86 -20.92 1.28
CA GLN A 208 10.17 -20.51 0.77
C GLN A 208 11.10 -21.70 0.44
N ARG A 209 10.86 -22.88 1.01
CA ARG A 209 11.59 -24.12 0.65
C ARG A 209 10.91 -24.92 -0.45
N ALA A 210 9.66 -24.62 -0.78
CA ALA A 210 8.93 -25.31 -1.83
C ALA A 210 9.58 -25.12 -3.20
N SER A 211 9.35 -26.09 -4.10
CA SER A 211 9.80 -25.96 -5.49
C SER A 211 9.05 -24.82 -6.18
N PHE A 212 9.71 -24.15 -7.12
CA PHE A 212 9.09 -23.05 -7.84
C PHE A 212 7.82 -23.48 -8.62
N SER A 213 7.81 -24.71 -9.17
CA SER A 213 6.61 -25.28 -9.83
C SER A 213 5.42 -25.35 -8.87
N TRP A 214 5.65 -25.86 -7.66
CA TRP A 214 4.60 -25.95 -6.65
C TRP A 214 4.07 -24.57 -6.25
N ILE A 215 4.96 -23.56 -6.14
CA ILE A 215 4.56 -22.17 -5.84
C ILE A 215 3.64 -21.62 -6.94
N CYS A 216 3.96 -21.88 -8.22
CA CYS A 216 3.11 -21.50 -9.35
C CYS A 216 1.75 -22.21 -9.33
N GLU A 217 1.73 -23.52 -9.06
CA GLU A 217 0.51 -24.32 -8.96
C GLU A 217 -0.38 -23.85 -7.80
N GLU A 218 0.19 -23.58 -6.63
CA GLU A 218 -0.55 -23.07 -5.48
C GLU A 218 -1.11 -21.67 -5.75
N LEU A 219 -0.34 -20.78 -6.41
CA LEU A 219 -0.85 -19.48 -6.82
C LEU A 219 -2.05 -19.61 -7.78
N ARG A 220 -1.96 -20.48 -8.80
CA ARG A 220 -3.08 -20.75 -9.72
C ARG A 220 -4.31 -21.23 -8.96
N LYS A 221 -4.14 -22.20 -8.06
CA LYS A 221 -5.22 -22.78 -7.26
C LYS A 221 -5.88 -21.73 -6.38
N LEU A 222 -5.09 -20.95 -5.63
CA LEU A 222 -5.61 -19.90 -4.77
C LEU A 222 -6.38 -18.84 -5.58
N LEU A 223 -5.85 -18.44 -6.75
CA LEU A 223 -6.53 -17.50 -7.65
C LEU A 223 -7.81 -18.09 -8.23
N ALA A 224 -7.81 -19.35 -8.64
CA ALA A 224 -9.02 -20.04 -9.13
C ALA A 224 -10.13 -20.05 -8.06
N GLU A 225 -9.76 -20.33 -6.81
CA GLU A 225 -10.70 -20.29 -5.70
C GLU A 225 -11.13 -18.86 -5.33
N ALA A 226 -10.24 -17.88 -5.46
CA ALA A 226 -10.58 -16.46 -5.27
C ALA A 226 -11.56 -15.97 -6.33
N VAL A 227 -11.35 -16.31 -7.60
CA VAL A 227 -12.28 -16.04 -8.69
C VAL A 227 -13.61 -16.74 -8.43
N ARG A 228 -13.62 -18.02 -8.01
CA ARG A 228 -14.86 -18.73 -7.66
C ARG A 228 -15.69 -18.02 -6.58
N ARG A 229 -15.06 -17.43 -5.56
CA ARG A 229 -15.78 -16.65 -4.52
C ARG A 229 -16.22 -15.27 -4.98
N ASN A 230 -15.60 -14.74 -6.01
CA ASN A 230 -15.80 -13.39 -6.53
C ASN A 230 -16.27 -13.43 -8.00
N LEU A 231 -17.07 -14.44 -8.36
CA LEU A 231 -17.61 -14.58 -9.70
C LEU A 231 -18.47 -13.35 -10.03
N GLY A 232 -18.23 -12.77 -11.20
CA GLY A 232 -19.07 -11.76 -11.83
C GLY A 232 -19.57 -12.23 -13.19
N GLU A 233 -20.53 -11.51 -13.75
CA GLU A 233 -21.14 -11.85 -15.05
C GLU A 233 -20.27 -11.41 -16.23
N ALA A 234 -19.51 -10.33 -16.03
CA ALA A 234 -18.56 -9.81 -17.01
C ALA A 234 -17.16 -9.60 -16.40
N VAL A 235 -16.16 -9.43 -17.26
CA VAL A 235 -14.79 -9.01 -16.91
C VAL A 235 -14.46 -7.72 -17.65
N LEU A 236 -13.96 -6.71 -16.95
CA LEU A 236 -13.34 -5.55 -17.58
C LEU A 236 -11.97 -5.95 -18.14
N LEU A 237 -11.92 -6.22 -19.45
CA LEU A 237 -10.81 -6.86 -20.13
C LEU A 237 -9.97 -5.84 -20.92
N SER A 238 -8.81 -5.48 -20.38
CA SER A 238 -7.82 -4.63 -21.05
C SER A 238 -6.84 -5.41 -21.96
N GLY A 239 -6.85 -6.74 -21.89
CA GLY A 239 -5.82 -7.56 -22.53
C GLY A 239 -4.44 -7.46 -21.87
N GLY A 240 -4.37 -6.90 -20.65
CA GLY A 240 -3.21 -7.05 -19.77
C GLY A 240 -3.16 -8.43 -19.12
N LEU A 241 -2.02 -8.78 -18.51
CA LEU A 241 -1.84 -10.04 -17.77
C LEU A 241 -2.94 -10.24 -16.71
N ASP A 242 -3.24 -9.19 -15.94
CA ASP A 242 -4.01 -9.29 -14.71
C ASP A 242 -5.48 -9.64 -14.98
N SER A 243 -6.12 -8.89 -15.89
CA SER A 243 -7.49 -9.14 -16.34
C SER A 243 -7.61 -10.42 -17.17
N SER A 244 -6.57 -10.78 -17.93
CA SER A 244 -6.53 -12.04 -18.69
C SER A 244 -6.50 -13.27 -17.80
N VAL A 245 -5.73 -13.23 -16.70
CA VAL A 245 -5.73 -14.32 -15.69
C VAL A 245 -7.12 -14.47 -15.06
N VAL A 246 -7.77 -13.38 -14.68
CA VAL A 246 -9.12 -13.40 -14.12
C VAL A 246 -10.12 -13.96 -15.13
N ALA A 247 -10.08 -13.49 -16.38
CA ALA A 247 -10.95 -13.97 -17.45
C ALA A 247 -10.75 -15.46 -17.75
N TYR A 248 -9.50 -15.92 -17.80
CA TYR A 248 -9.18 -17.34 -18.00
C TYR A 248 -9.75 -18.20 -16.89
N LEU A 249 -9.53 -17.83 -15.63
CA LEU A 249 -10.04 -18.60 -14.50
C LEU A 249 -11.56 -18.58 -14.42
N ALA A 250 -12.21 -17.45 -14.71
CA ALA A 250 -13.66 -17.33 -14.69
C ALA A 250 -14.32 -18.15 -15.82
N SER A 251 -13.74 -18.16 -17.02
CA SER A 251 -14.27 -18.92 -18.17
C SER A 251 -14.22 -20.44 -17.97
N LYS A 252 -13.36 -20.94 -17.06
CA LYS A 252 -13.36 -22.35 -16.64
C LYS A 252 -14.52 -22.70 -15.69
N LEU A 253 -15.18 -21.71 -15.09
CA LEU A 253 -16.23 -21.90 -14.10
C LEU A 253 -17.63 -21.66 -14.66
N THR A 254 -17.79 -20.65 -15.52
CA THR A 254 -19.07 -20.28 -16.14
C THR A 254 -18.86 -19.49 -17.43
N LYS A 255 -19.92 -19.29 -18.21
CA LYS A 255 -19.92 -18.33 -19.31
C LYS A 255 -19.82 -16.92 -18.68
N VAL A 256 -18.77 -16.20 -19.06
CA VAL A 256 -18.52 -14.81 -18.68
C VAL A 256 -18.29 -13.99 -19.93
N GLU A 257 -18.69 -12.72 -19.90
CA GLU A 257 -18.56 -11.82 -21.04
C GLU A 257 -17.40 -10.83 -20.83
N ALA A 258 -16.81 -10.36 -21.91
CA ALA A 258 -15.69 -9.43 -21.87
C ALA A 258 -16.16 -8.02 -22.25
N ILE A 259 -15.74 -7.02 -21.49
CA ILE A 259 -15.99 -5.61 -21.80
C ILE A 259 -14.66 -4.88 -21.95
N THR A 260 -14.46 -4.21 -23.07
CA THR A 260 -13.26 -3.40 -23.33
C THR A 260 -13.69 -2.01 -23.77
N VAL A 261 -13.13 -0.97 -23.15
CA VAL A 261 -13.34 0.42 -23.53
C VAL A 261 -12.12 0.90 -24.30
N LEU A 262 -12.34 1.51 -25.46
CA LEU A 262 -11.32 2.09 -26.31
C LEU A 262 -11.74 3.50 -26.68
N VAL A 263 -10.88 4.47 -26.46
CA VAL A 263 -11.05 5.80 -27.03
C VAL A 263 -10.67 5.72 -28.50
N LYS A 264 -11.47 6.32 -29.38
CA LYS A 264 -11.21 6.45 -30.82
C LYS A 264 -9.99 7.34 -31.03
N SER A 265 -8.81 6.74 -30.86
CA SER A 265 -7.51 7.33 -31.14
C SER A 265 -6.64 6.30 -31.85
N ASN A 266 -5.64 6.78 -32.60
CA ASN A 266 -4.67 5.91 -33.28
C ASN A 266 -3.72 5.20 -32.31
N CYS A 267 -3.94 5.30 -30.99
CA CYS A 267 -2.98 4.90 -29.96
C CYS A 267 -3.46 3.72 -29.08
N ALA A 268 -4.72 3.29 -29.19
CA ALA A 268 -5.29 2.28 -28.30
C ALA A 268 -4.73 0.87 -28.59
N LYS A 269 -3.75 0.44 -27.78
CA LYS A 269 -3.08 -0.86 -27.92
C LYS A 269 -3.89 -2.02 -27.32
N ASP A 270 -4.85 -1.74 -26.46
CA ASP A 270 -5.59 -2.79 -25.74
C ASP A 270 -6.52 -3.60 -26.65
N ARG A 271 -6.94 -3.04 -27.80
CA ARG A 271 -7.82 -3.74 -28.75
C ARG A 271 -7.27 -5.10 -29.15
N GLU A 272 -6.01 -5.14 -29.61
CA GLU A 272 -5.39 -6.35 -30.16
C GLU A 272 -5.34 -7.45 -29.11
N TYR A 273 -4.84 -7.13 -27.93
CA TYR A 273 -4.68 -8.08 -26.83
C TYR A 273 -6.00 -8.51 -26.20
N ALA A 274 -6.95 -7.58 -26.00
CA ALA A 274 -8.26 -7.92 -25.47
C ALA A 274 -9.03 -8.82 -26.44
N SER A 275 -8.97 -8.53 -27.75
CA SER A 275 -9.64 -9.34 -28.78
C SER A 275 -8.97 -10.72 -28.92
N LEU A 276 -7.64 -10.78 -28.85
CA LEU A 276 -6.89 -12.04 -28.80
C LEU A 276 -7.36 -12.90 -27.63
N MET A 277 -7.44 -12.31 -26.43
CA MET A 277 -7.83 -13.02 -25.23
C MET A 277 -9.29 -13.47 -25.25
N ALA A 278 -10.22 -12.60 -25.68
CA ALA A 278 -11.63 -12.94 -25.79
C ALA A 278 -11.87 -14.06 -26.81
N LYS A 279 -11.19 -14.01 -27.97
CA LYS A 279 -11.22 -15.08 -28.97
C LYS A 279 -10.63 -16.39 -28.44
N PHE A 280 -9.50 -16.32 -27.75
CA PHE A 280 -8.85 -17.48 -27.13
C PHE A 280 -9.76 -18.19 -26.12
N LEU A 281 -10.57 -17.42 -25.36
CA LEU A 281 -11.51 -17.97 -24.38
C LEU A 281 -12.92 -18.24 -24.94
N ASN A 282 -13.18 -17.95 -26.20
CA ASN A 282 -14.51 -18.00 -26.81
C ASN A 282 -15.56 -17.20 -26.00
N MET A 283 -15.19 -15.99 -25.56
CA MET A 283 -16.06 -15.09 -24.83
C MET A 283 -16.82 -14.16 -25.78
N GLU A 284 -18.05 -13.82 -25.40
CA GLU A 284 -18.75 -12.70 -26.01
C GLU A 284 -18.05 -11.40 -25.62
N HIS A 285 -17.64 -10.62 -26.62
CA HIS A 285 -16.75 -9.47 -26.42
C HIS A 285 -17.42 -8.16 -26.85
N HIS A 286 -17.72 -7.33 -25.85
CA HIS A 286 -18.28 -6.00 -26.03
C HIS A 286 -17.15 -4.97 -26.09
N ILE A 287 -16.79 -4.58 -27.31
CA ILE A 287 -15.86 -3.47 -27.54
C ILE A 287 -16.66 -2.17 -27.62
N ILE A 288 -16.37 -1.25 -26.71
CA ILE A 288 -16.98 0.08 -26.63
C ILE A 288 -15.99 1.08 -27.20
N GLU A 289 -16.33 1.68 -28.33
CA GLU A 289 -15.52 2.73 -28.95
C GLU A 289 -16.10 4.11 -28.65
N VAL A 290 -15.43 4.86 -27.78
CA VAL A 290 -15.88 6.20 -27.36
C VAL A 290 -15.12 7.30 -28.09
N SER A 291 -15.79 8.37 -28.49
CA SER A 291 -15.10 9.57 -29.02
C SER A 291 -14.49 10.40 -27.89
N ILE A 292 -13.57 11.31 -28.23
CA ILE A 292 -13.05 12.29 -27.26
C ILE A 292 -14.21 13.11 -26.67
N ASP A 293 -15.16 13.55 -27.48
CA ASP A 293 -16.33 14.30 -26.99
C ASP A 293 -17.16 13.52 -25.96
N GLU A 294 -17.31 12.21 -26.17
CA GLU A 294 -18.00 11.34 -25.22
C GLU A 294 -17.24 11.22 -23.90
N VAL A 295 -15.92 11.05 -23.96
CA VAL A 295 -15.06 11.07 -22.78
C VAL A 295 -15.22 12.38 -22.01
N LEU A 296 -15.12 13.52 -22.70
CA LEU A 296 -15.25 14.86 -22.10
C LEU A 296 -16.60 15.07 -21.41
N ARG A 297 -17.70 14.54 -21.98
CA ARG A 297 -19.03 14.61 -21.33
C ARG A 297 -19.10 13.89 -19.99
N HIS A 298 -18.25 12.88 -19.76
CA HIS A 298 -18.27 12.09 -18.53
C HIS A 298 -17.24 12.57 -17.48
N ILE A 299 -16.25 13.38 -17.88
CA ILE A 299 -15.24 13.91 -16.95
C ILE A 299 -15.85 14.63 -15.75
N PRO A 300 -16.85 15.54 -15.89
CA PRO A 300 -17.44 16.20 -14.72
C PRO A 300 -18.05 15.23 -13.71
N ARG A 301 -18.70 14.16 -14.20
CA ARG A 301 -19.27 13.13 -13.34
C ARG A 301 -18.20 12.31 -12.63
N VAL A 302 -17.10 11.99 -13.30
CA VAL A 302 -15.95 11.29 -12.70
C VAL A 302 -15.28 12.14 -11.63
N ILE A 303 -15.05 13.44 -11.90
CA ILE A 303 -14.49 14.40 -10.94
C ILE A 303 -15.39 14.52 -9.71
N GLU A 304 -16.71 14.55 -9.90
CA GLU A 304 -17.69 14.58 -8.82
C GLU A 304 -17.58 13.33 -7.92
N ILE A 305 -17.59 12.14 -8.52
CA ILE A 305 -17.56 10.86 -7.78
C ILE A 305 -16.22 10.68 -7.05
N MET A 306 -15.12 10.93 -7.76
CA MET A 306 -13.76 10.66 -7.28
C MET A 306 -13.17 11.82 -6.46
N ARG A 307 -13.82 13.00 -6.50
CA ARG A 307 -13.43 14.22 -5.77
C ARG A 307 -11.97 14.59 -6.02
N THR A 308 -11.57 14.55 -7.29
CA THR A 308 -10.20 14.77 -7.73
C THR A 308 -10.15 15.57 -9.02
N PHE A 309 -9.07 16.34 -9.18
CA PHE A 309 -8.65 16.96 -10.44
C PHE A 309 -7.21 16.56 -10.80
N ASP A 310 -6.75 15.40 -10.30
CA ASP A 310 -5.50 14.78 -10.77
C ASP A 310 -5.67 14.25 -12.20
N PRO A 311 -4.91 14.77 -13.20
CA PRO A 311 -5.06 14.33 -14.58
C PRO A 311 -4.82 12.84 -14.80
N MET A 312 -3.84 12.24 -14.10
CA MET A 312 -3.57 10.81 -14.26
C MET A 312 -4.76 9.97 -13.77
N GLN A 313 -5.31 10.31 -12.60
CA GLN A 313 -6.46 9.62 -12.06
C GLN A 313 -7.72 9.81 -12.92
N VAL A 314 -8.03 11.04 -13.36
CA VAL A 314 -9.22 11.32 -14.19
C VAL A 314 -9.19 10.55 -15.52
N ARG A 315 -8.03 10.49 -16.18
CA ARG A 315 -7.84 9.75 -17.46
C ARG A 315 -8.08 8.25 -17.32
N ASN A 316 -7.76 7.67 -16.16
CA ASN A 316 -7.98 6.25 -15.88
C ASN A 316 -9.43 5.98 -15.45
N ASP A 317 -9.95 6.82 -14.55
CA ASP A 317 -11.25 6.64 -13.93
C ASP A 317 -12.40 6.81 -14.95
N VAL A 318 -12.23 7.66 -15.97
CA VAL A 318 -13.25 7.80 -17.03
C VAL A 318 -13.40 6.54 -17.89
N VAL A 319 -12.31 5.84 -18.18
CA VAL A 319 -12.33 4.57 -18.93
C VAL A 319 -13.05 3.49 -18.11
N ILE A 320 -12.73 3.41 -16.82
CA ILE A 320 -13.37 2.48 -15.89
C ILE A 320 -14.86 2.82 -15.77
N TYR A 321 -15.21 4.08 -15.56
CA TYR A 321 -16.60 4.56 -15.45
C TYR A 321 -17.44 4.18 -16.67
N LEU A 322 -16.90 4.37 -17.88
CA LEU A 322 -17.56 3.99 -19.14
C LEU A 322 -17.78 2.48 -19.24
N GLY A 323 -16.77 1.68 -18.86
CA GLY A 323 -16.87 0.22 -18.87
C GLY A 323 -17.92 -0.30 -17.90
N LEU A 324 -17.94 0.23 -16.68
CA LEU A 324 -18.94 -0.09 -15.65
C LEU A 324 -20.35 0.35 -16.06
N THR A 325 -20.48 1.55 -16.64
CA THR A 325 -21.76 2.07 -17.15
C THR A 325 -22.29 1.19 -18.29
N ARG A 326 -21.43 0.77 -19.21
CA ARG A 326 -21.82 -0.16 -20.26
C ARG A 326 -22.27 -1.49 -19.67
N ALA A 327 -21.51 -2.06 -18.73
CA ALA A 327 -21.87 -3.30 -18.08
C ALA A 327 -23.27 -3.23 -17.46
N LYS A 328 -23.56 -2.14 -16.75
CA LYS A 328 -24.89 -1.87 -16.21
C LYS A 328 -25.96 -1.78 -17.28
N SER A 329 -25.68 -1.11 -18.40
CA SER A 329 -26.62 -0.97 -19.54
C SER A 329 -26.92 -2.30 -20.24
N LEU A 330 -26.00 -3.26 -20.20
CA LEU A 330 -26.16 -4.62 -20.73
C LEU A 330 -26.95 -5.53 -19.77
N GLY A 331 -27.33 -5.03 -18.59
CA GLY A 331 -28.09 -5.78 -17.60
C GLY A 331 -27.25 -6.50 -16.56
N PHE A 332 -25.92 -6.39 -16.60
CA PHE A 332 -25.06 -7.03 -15.59
C PHE A 332 -25.21 -6.36 -14.22
N SER A 333 -25.29 -7.20 -13.20
CA SER A 333 -25.30 -6.82 -11.78
C SER A 333 -23.89 -6.80 -11.18
N SER A 334 -22.94 -7.53 -11.77
CA SER A 334 -21.57 -7.65 -11.27
C SER A 334 -20.52 -7.76 -12.38
N ILE A 335 -19.32 -7.22 -12.12
CA ILE A 335 -18.18 -7.23 -13.04
C ILE A 335 -16.87 -7.47 -12.30
N MET A 336 -15.99 -8.29 -12.88
CA MET A 336 -14.67 -8.58 -12.33
C MET A 336 -13.60 -7.66 -12.92
N THR A 337 -12.61 -7.28 -12.10
CA THR A 337 -11.44 -6.51 -12.51
C THR A 337 -10.14 -7.22 -12.10
N GLY A 338 -9.02 -6.83 -12.74
CA GLY A 338 -7.68 -7.28 -12.39
C GLY A 338 -7.01 -6.50 -11.25
N ASP A 339 -7.79 -5.72 -10.50
CA ASP A 339 -7.30 -4.81 -9.46
C ASP A 339 -6.57 -5.56 -8.33
N GLY A 340 -5.42 -5.03 -7.91
CA GLY A 340 -4.60 -5.59 -6.83
C GLY A 340 -3.40 -6.42 -7.30
N ALA A 341 -3.37 -6.87 -8.56
CA ALA A 341 -2.27 -7.70 -9.06
C ALA A 341 -0.92 -6.97 -9.07
N ASP A 342 -0.91 -5.70 -9.50
CA ASP A 342 0.32 -4.90 -9.56
C ASP A 342 0.86 -4.61 -8.16
N GLU A 343 -0.01 -4.30 -7.20
CA GLU A 343 0.39 -4.06 -5.82
C GLU A 343 0.91 -5.33 -5.17
N LEU A 344 0.23 -6.47 -5.34
CA LEU A 344 0.62 -7.72 -4.66
C LEU A 344 1.87 -8.36 -5.26
N PHE A 345 2.10 -8.22 -6.56
CA PHE A 345 3.17 -8.92 -7.27
C PHE A 345 4.18 -8.01 -7.96
N ALA A 346 4.28 -6.74 -7.53
CA ALA A 346 5.26 -5.76 -8.01
C ALA A 346 5.17 -5.49 -9.52
N GLY A 347 3.99 -5.10 -10.00
CA GLY A 347 3.74 -4.85 -11.42
C GLY A 347 4.07 -3.45 -11.93
N TYR A 348 4.33 -2.48 -11.04
CA TYR A 348 4.76 -1.14 -11.44
C TYR A 348 6.24 -1.12 -11.84
N SER A 349 6.56 -0.47 -12.96
CA SER A 349 7.91 -0.43 -13.53
C SER A 349 8.96 0.17 -12.58
N TYR A 350 8.58 1.18 -11.79
CA TYR A 350 9.50 1.80 -10.81
C TYR A 350 9.94 0.83 -9.71
N LEU A 351 9.15 -0.21 -9.41
CA LEU A 351 9.52 -1.24 -8.44
C LEU A 351 10.61 -2.17 -9.01
N CYS A 352 10.64 -2.38 -10.32
CA CYS A 352 11.63 -3.26 -10.94
C CYS A 352 13.07 -2.76 -10.72
N GLY A 353 13.28 -1.45 -10.74
CA GLY A 353 14.60 -0.83 -10.56
C GLY A 353 15.08 -0.68 -9.12
N MET A 354 14.25 -1.02 -8.13
CA MET A 354 14.61 -0.92 -6.70
C MET A 354 15.43 -2.12 -6.25
N ASP A 355 16.24 -1.95 -5.20
CA ASP A 355 16.84 -3.08 -4.49
C ASP A 355 15.74 -3.95 -3.84
N GLU A 356 16.03 -5.24 -3.67
CA GLU A 356 15.02 -6.23 -3.29
C GLU A 356 14.40 -5.95 -1.91
N GLU A 357 15.22 -5.60 -0.91
CA GLU A 357 14.74 -5.31 0.45
C GLU A 357 13.89 -4.04 0.48
N ARG A 358 14.34 -2.98 -0.22
CA ARG A 358 13.57 -1.74 -0.35
C ARG A 358 12.25 -1.98 -1.05
N ARG A 359 12.26 -2.75 -2.15
CA ARG A 359 11.06 -3.09 -2.91
C ARG A 359 10.02 -3.76 -2.02
N GLU A 360 10.39 -4.72 -1.18
CA GLU A 360 9.44 -5.36 -0.26
C GLU A 360 8.82 -4.37 0.71
N LEU A 361 9.61 -3.44 1.26
CA LEU A 361 9.10 -2.43 2.20
C LEU A 361 8.20 -1.40 1.51
N GLU A 362 8.56 -0.96 0.30
CA GLU A 362 7.70 -0.11 -0.54
C GLU A 362 6.39 -0.83 -0.91
N LEU A 363 6.44 -2.12 -1.25
CA LEU A 363 5.25 -2.93 -1.49
C LEU A 363 4.35 -2.97 -0.26
N ARG A 364 4.89 -3.10 0.96
CA ARG A 364 4.06 -3.04 2.17
C ARG A 364 3.45 -1.67 2.42
N VAL A 365 4.11 -0.57 2.01
CA VAL A 365 3.49 0.76 2.03
C VAL A 365 2.37 0.85 0.98
N LEU A 366 2.59 0.35 -0.23
CA LEU A 366 1.56 0.26 -1.27
C LEU A 366 0.37 -0.58 -0.81
N TRP A 367 0.60 -1.70 -0.12
CA TRP A 367 -0.48 -2.56 0.37
C TRP A 367 -1.33 -1.88 1.42
N ALA A 368 -0.70 -1.06 2.28
CA ALA A 368 -1.42 -0.22 3.22
C ALA A 368 -2.20 0.90 2.54
N ALA A 369 -1.75 1.33 1.35
CA ALA A 369 -2.29 2.49 0.67
C ALA A 369 -3.31 2.19 -0.45
N MET A 370 -3.28 0.98 -0.99
CA MET A 370 -4.04 0.58 -2.18
C MET A 370 -5.52 0.91 -2.07
N ASN A 371 -6.07 1.49 -3.13
CA ASN A 371 -7.46 1.84 -3.27
C ASN A 371 -7.82 1.87 -4.75
N PHE A 372 -8.93 1.26 -5.13
CA PHE A 372 -9.29 1.07 -6.53
C PHE A 372 -10.54 1.88 -6.87
N SER A 373 -10.41 2.76 -7.87
CA SER A 373 -11.51 3.63 -8.32
C SER A 373 -12.68 2.82 -8.90
N SER A 374 -12.42 1.65 -9.47
CA SER A 374 -13.43 0.70 -9.93
C SER A 374 -14.49 0.41 -8.87
N ILE A 375 -14.10 0.18 -7.61
CA ILE A 375 -15.02 -0.09 -6.51
C ILE A 375 -15.89 1.14 -6.22
N THR A 376 -15.28 2.32 -6.10
CA THR A 376 -16.00 3.57 -5.83
C THR A 376 -16.99 3.91 -6.96
N LEU A 377 -16.53 3.83 -8.21
CA LEU A 377 -17.35 4.08 -9.40
C LEU A 377 -18.47 3.05 -9.53
N GLY A 378 -18.17 1.77 -9.28
CA GLY A 378 -19.15 0.67 -9.32
C GLY A 378 -20.28 0.86 -8.31
N ASN A 379 -19.93 1.17 -7.06
CA ASN A 379 -20.92 1.48 -6.01
C ASN A 379 -21.84 2.64 -6.42
N HIS A 380 -21.28 3.68 -7.05
CA HIS A 380 -22.05 4.84 -7.51
C HIS A 380 -22.96 4.54 -8.70
N ILE A 381 -22.51 3.68 -9.62
CA ILE A 381 -23.30 3.23 -10.79
C ILE A 381 -24.36 2.18 -10.39
N GLY A 382 -24.18 1.52 -9.24
CA GLY A 382 -25.03 0.41 -8.80
C GLY A 382 -24.69 -0.91 -9.49
N ILE A 383 -23.40 -1.16 -9.72
CA ILE A 383 -22.85 -2.43 -10.19
C ILE A 383 -21.79 -2.93 -9.22
N GLU A 384 -21.86 -4.20 -8.83
CA GLU A 384 -20.90 -4.77 -7.89
C GLU A 384 -19.57 -5.08 -8.60
N VAL A 385 -18.49 -4.46 -8.13
CA VAL A 385 -17.14 -4.75 -8.63
C VAL A 385 -16.48 -5.84 -7.80
N LYS A 386 -16.07 -6.91 -8.48
CA LYS A 386 -15.41 -8.08 -7.91
C LYS A 386 -13.90 -8.01 -8.17
N THR A 387 -13.10 -8.10 -7.11
CA THR A 387 -11.63 -7.97 -7.18
C THR A 387 -10.94 -9.24 -6.65
N PRO A 388 -10.81 -10.31 -7.45
CA PRO A 388 -10.30 -11.61 -6.96
C PRO A 388 -8.91 -11.56 -6.32
N TYR A 389 -8.01 -10.68 -6.80
CA TYR A 389 -6.66 -10.55 -6.21
C TYR A 389 -6.69 -10.00 -4.77
N LEU A 390 -7.74 -9.27 -4.38
CA LEU A 390 -7.89 -8.76 -3.01
C LEU A 390 -8.42 -9.83 -2.03
N ASP A 391 -8.68 -11.05 -2.48
CA ASP A 391 -9.04 -12.17 -1.61
C ASP A 391 -7.97 -12.38 -0.53
N LYS A 392 -8.43 -12.53 0.71
CA LYS A 392 -7.57 -12.66 1.88
C LYS A 392 -6.48 -13.73 1.74
N ARG A 393 -6.76 -14.82 1.03
CA ARG A 393 -5.80 -15.92 0.88
C ARG A 393 -4.71 -15.60 -0.14
N ILE A 394 -5.02 -14.79 -1.16
CA ILE A 394 -4.03 -14.25 -2.10
C ILE A 394 -3.13 -13.26 -1.39
N ARG A 395 -3.71 -12.34 -0.61
CA ARG A 395 -2.95 -11.35 0.16
C ARG A 395 -2.03 -12.02 1.18
N TYR A 396 -2.53 -13.04 1.88
CA TYR A 396 -1.74 -13.84 2.82
C TYR A 396 -0.62 -14.60 2.10
N PHE A 397 -0.91 -15.29 0.99
CA PHE A 397 0.11 -15.95 0.18
C PHE A 397 1.19 -14.98 -0.32
N ALA A 398 0.79 -13.77 -0.74
CA ALA A 398 1.73 -12.72 -1.14
C ALA A 398 2.68 -12.30 -0.02
N MET A 399 2.33 -12.44 1.27
CA MET A 399 3.23 -12.21 2.41
C MET A 399 4.31 -13.29 2.55
N LEU A 400 4.05 -14.51 2.08
CA LEU A 400 4.91 -15.68 2.31
C LEU A 400 5.95 -15.91 1.22
N ILE A 401 5.67 -15.49 -0.03
CA ILE A 401 6.56 -15.75 -1.16
C ILE A 401 7.92 -15.05 -1.00
N LYS A 402 8.95 -15.62 -1.66
CA LYS A 402 10.26 -14.99 -1.71
C LYS A 402 10.21 -13.69 -2.53
N PRO A 403 10.93 -12.64 -2.11
CA PRO A 403 11.01 -11.38 -2.86
C PRO A 403 11.49 -11.56 -4.31
N GLU A 404 12.47 -12.45 -4.54
CA GLU A 404 13.05 -12.77 -5.85
C GLU A 404 12.02 -13.29 -6.88
N HIS A 405 10.87 -13.80 -6.42
CA HIS A 405 9.81 -14.29 -7.31
C HIS A 405 8.90 -13.16 -7.82
N ARG A 406 8.95 -11.96 -7.25
CA ARG A 406 8.10 -10.84 -7.71
C ARG A 406 8.65 -10.17 -8.95
N VAL A 407 9.97 -9.94 -8.95
CA VAL A 407 10.70 -9.26 -10.03
C VAL A 407 11.91 -10.08 -10.41
N ARG A 408 12.03 -10.42 -11.70
CA ARG A 408 13.18 -11.16 -12.22
C ARG A 408 13.48 -10.77 -13.66
N GLU A 409 14.75 -10.87 -14.03
CA GLU A 409 15.14 -10.79 -15.44
C GLU A 409 14.77 -12.10 -16.17
N GLU A 410 14.13 -11.95 -17.33
CA GLU A 410 13.79 -13.04 -18.24
C GLU A 410 13.88 -12.50 -19.68
N ARG A 411 14.60 -13.19 -20.55
CA ARG A 411 14.81 -12.79 -21.97
C ARG A 411 15.37 -11.37 -22.12
N GLY A 412 16.31 -10.98 -21.24
CA GLY A 412 16.97 -9.67 -21.27
C GLY A 412 16.10 -8.50 -20.83
N VAL A 413 14.93 -8.77 -20.23
CA VAL A 413 14.02 -7.75 -19.70
C VAL A 413 13.70 -8.06 -18.23
N THR A 414 13.72 -7.04 -17.38
CA THR A 414 13.28 -7.19 -15.98
C THR A 414 11.76 -7.11 -15.90
N TRP A 415 11.14 -8.21 -15.45
CA TRP A 415 9.69 -8.35 -15.38
C TRP A 415 9.20 -8.25 -13.95
N GLY A 416 8.28 -7.31 -13.71
CA GLY A 416 7.37 -7.36 -12.56
C GLY A 416 6.29 -8.43 -12.75
N LYS A 417 5.65 -8.83 -11.65
CA LYS A 417 4.67 -9.93 -11.61
C LYS A 417 5.24 -11.24 -12.16
N TRP A 418 6.54 -11.48 -11.99
CA TRP A 418 7.23 -12.60 -12.62
C TRP A 418 6.60 -13.94 -12.21
N ILE A 419 6.33 -14.14 -10.91
CA ILE A 419 5.58 -15.30 -10.40
C ILE A 419 4.22 -15.50 -11.09
N LEU A 420 3.48 -14.42 -11.34
CA LEU A 420 2.17 -14.50 -12.00
C LEU A 420 2.32 -14.88 -13.48
N ARG A 421 3.34 -14.36 -14.18
CA ARG A 421 3.64 -14.72 -15.57
C ARG A 421 3.99 -16.20 -15.68
N LYS A 422 4.93 -16.67 -14.86
CA LYS A 422 5.36 -18.08 -14.82
C LYS A 422 4.21 -19.01 -14.43
N ALA A 423 3.35 -18.57 -13.51
CA ALA A 423 2.17 -19.31 -13.11
C ALA A 423 1.07 -19.33 -14.17
N PHE A 424 1.19 -18.72 -15.34
CA PHE A 424 0.15 -18.82 -16.38
C PHE A 424 0.71 -18.98 -17.80
N GLU A 425 2.03 -19.08 -17.96
CA GLU A 425 2.69 -19.12 -19.28
C GLU A 425 2.33 -20.35 -20.12
N ASP A 426 1.98 -21.46 -19.51
CA ASP A 426 1.58 -22.71 -20.16
C ASP A 426 0.10 -22.75 -20.56
N VAL A 427 -0.72 -21.83 -20.05
CA VAL A 427 -2.17 -21.83 -20.27
C VAL A 427 -2.71 -20.56 -20.94
N LEU A 428 -1.92 -19.48 -20.97
CA LEU A 428 -2.27 -18.23 -21.64
C LEU A 428 -1.40 -17.99 -22.89
N PRO A 429 -1.89 -17.22 -23.88
CA PRO A 429 -1.09 -16.80 -25.02
C PRO A 429 0.21 -16.08 -24.58
N GLN A 430 1.34 -16.43 -25.19
CA GLN A 430 2.66 -15.89 -24.82
C GLN A 430 2.72 -14.37 -25.03
N GLU A 431 2.00 -13.87 -26.03
CA GLU A 431 1.86 -12.45 -26.38
C GLU A 431 1.19 -11.66 -25.25
N ILE A 432 0.35 -12.30 -24.44
CA ILE A 432 -0.28 -11.69 -23.25
C ILE A 432 0.64 -11.82 -22.04
N VAL A 433 1.20 -13.02 -21.83
CA VAL A 433 2.01 -13.35 -20.65
C VAL A 433 3.26 -12.50 -20.57
N TRP A 434 3.91 -12.23 -21.71
CA TRP A 434 5.15 -11.46 -21.80
C TRP A 434 4.95 -10.11 -22.49
N ARG A 435 3.73 -9.56 -22.44
CA ARG A 435 3.43 -8.19 -22.87
C ARG A 435 4.09 -7.17 -21.94
N ILE A 436 4.73 -6.15 -22.53
CA ILE A 436 5.17 -4.95 -21.80
C ILE A 436 3.95 -4.20 -21.27
N LYS A 437 3.96 -3.85 -19.99
CA LYS A 437 2.85 -3.14 -19.35
C LYS A 437 2.65 -1.76 -19.98
N SER A 438 1.42 -1.47 -20.39
CA SER A 438 0.97 -0.13 -20.74
C SER A 438 0.09 0.41 -19.60
N PRO A 439 0.25 1.67 -19.17
CA PRO A 439 -0.73 2.36 -18.33
C PRO A 439 -2.13 2.32 -18.98
N ILE A 440 -3.19 2.43 -18.17
CA ILE A 440 -4.59 2.33 -18.66
C ILE A 440 -4.84 3.44 -19.69
N GLU A 441 -4.35 4.65 -19.43
CA GLU A 441 -4.52 5.80 -20.30
C GLU A 441 -3.84 5.64 -21.67
N GLU A 442 -2.74 4.87 -21.74
CA GLU A 442 -2.09 4.52 -23.01
C GLU A 442 -2.78 3.34 -23.69
N GLY A 443 -3.18 2.32 -22.91
CA GLY A 443 -3.84 1.12 -23.42
C GLY A 443 -5.20 1.43 -24.05
N ALA A 444 -6.02 2.22 -23.34
CA ALA A 444 -7.33 2.68 -23.77
C ALA A 444 -7.28 3.93 -24.68
N GLY A 445 -6.17 4.67 -24.67
CA GLY A 445 -5.93 5.82 -25.55
C GLY A 445 -6.49 7.16 -25.05
N THR A 446 -6.73 7.35 -23.74
CA THR A 446 -7.09 8.65 -23.12
C THR A 446 -5.89 9.59 -22.96
N ASN A 447 -4.65 9.12 -23.17
CA ASN A 447 -3.46 9.97 -23.23
C ASN A 447 -3.53 11.10 -24.29
N VAL A 448 -4.44 10.99 -25.26
CA VAL A 448 -4.73 12.06 -26.24
C VAL A 448 -5.33 13.30 -25.60
N LEU A 449 -5.93 13.21 -24.41
CA LEU A 449 -6.55 14.34 -23.73
C LEU A 449 -5.55 15.46 -23.41
N THR A 450 -4.29 15.12 -23.12
CA THR A 450 -3.25 16.11 -22.87
C THR A 450 -3.05 17.01 -24.10
N LYS A 451 -2.91 16.40 -25.29
CA LYS A 451 -2.79 17.13 -26.56
C LYS A 451 -4.06 17.92 -26.90
N TYR A 452 -5.22 17.33 -26.66
CA TYR A 452 -6.51 17.99 -26.88
C TYR A 452 -6.61 19.29 -26.06
N PHE A 453 -6.28 19.26 -24.77
CA PHE A 453 -6.32 20.47 -23.94
C PHE A 453 -5.22 21.48 -24.28
N ASP A 454 -4.07 21.01 -24.75
CA ASP A 454 -3.01 21.89 -25.26
C ASP A 454 -3.45 22.69 -26.49
N GLU A 455 -4.29 22.11 -27.35
CA GLU A 455 -4.84 22.73 -28.55
C GLU A 455 -6.07 23.62 -28.26
N VAL A 456 -6.94 23.20 -27.35
CA VAL A 456 -8.23 23.88 -27.08
C VAL A 456 -8.10 25.07 -26.13
N ILE A 457 -7.15 25.02 -25.19
CA ILE A 457 -6.92 26.12 -24.24
C ILE A 457 -5.79 26.99 -24.76
N ASP A 458 -6.07 28.26 -25.03
CA ASP A 458 -5.06 29.21 -25.49
C ASP A 458 -4.00 29.50 -24.39
N ASP A 459 -2.75 29.76 -24.81
CA ASP A 459 -1.64 30.01 -23.87
C ASP A 459 -1.86 31.27 -23.03
N GLN A 460 -2.42 32.33 -23.61
CA GLN A 460 -2.73 33.55 -22.86
C GLN A 460 -3.86 33.29 -21.86
N GLU A 461 -4.91 32.58 -22.28
CA GLU A 461 -6.00 32.17 -21.37
C GLU A 461 -5.47 31.34 -20.20
N PHE A 462 -4.55 30.40 -20.47
CA PHE A 462 -3.92 29.57 -19.46
C PHE A 462 -3.14 30.42 -18.45
N GLN A 463 -2.26 31.31 -18.91
CA GLN A 463 -1.45 32.18 -18.05
C GLN A 463 -2.32 33.11 -17.18
N GLU A 464 -3.35 33.71 -17.75
CA GLU A 464 -4.27 34.56 -16.99
C GLU A 464 -5.04 33.76 -15.93
N SER A 465 -5.42 32.52 -16.25
CA SER A 465 -6.18 31.66 -15.35
C SER A 465 -5.35 31.19 -14.16
N ILE A 466 -4.11 30.75 -14.38
CA ILE A 466 -3.26 30.29 -13.28
C ILE A 466 -2.94 31.41 -12.29
N CYS A 467 -2.76 32.65 -12.76
CA CYS A 467 -2.58 33.83 -11.89
C CYS A 467 -3.82 34.07 -11.02
N LYS A 468 -5.01 34.08 -11.63
CA LYS A 468 -6.29 34.28 -10.91
C LYS A 468 -6.56 33.17 -9.89
N ILE A 469 -6.25 31.92 -10.25
CA ILE A 469 -6.43 30.75 -9.38
C ILE A 469 -5.44 30.77 -8.22
N MET A 470 -4.18 31.13 -8.47
CA MET A 470 -3.17 31.28 -7.42
C MET A 470 -3.57 32.36 -6.42
N GLU A 471 -4.02 33.52 -6.91
CA GLU A 471 -4.44 34.65 -6.09
C GLU A 471 -5.67 34.32 -5.21
N LYS A 472 -6.71 33.71 -5.81
CA LYS A 472 -7.99 33.47 -5.10
C LYS A 472 -7.98 32.20 -4.26
N ASP A 473 -7.44 31.12 -4.80
CA ASP A 473 -7.60 29.78 -4.24
C ASP A 473 -6.28 29.21 -3.69
N SER A 474 -5.13 29.83 -4.00
CA SER A 474 -3.79 29.34 -3.65
C SER A 474 -3.50 27.92 -4.17
N VAL A 475 -4.01 27.64 -5.37
CA VAL A 475 -3.83 26.35 -6.06
C VAL A 475 -2.81 26.50 -7.19
N VAL A 476 -1.81 25.61 -7.20
CA VAL A 476 -0.84 25.45 -8.29
C VAL A 476 -1.44 24.53 -9.35
N ILE A 477 -1.57 25.04 -10.57
CA ILE A 477 -2.00 24.28 -11.75
C ILE A 477 -0.77 24.00 -12.62
N ARG A 478 -0.55 22.73 -12.98
CA ARG A 478 0.66 22.27 -13.66
C ARG A 478 0.58 22.35 -15.18
N ASP A 479 -0.60 22.16 -15.73
CA ASP A 479 -0.84 22.05 -17.17
C ASP A 479 -2.30 22.40 -17.54
N LYS A 480 -2.56 22.57 -18.83
CA LYS A 480 -3.87 22.96 -19.38
C LYS A 480 -4.95 21.91 -19.11
N GLU A 481 -4.59 20.63 -19.13
CA GLU A 481 -5.49 19.52 -18.77
C GLU A 481 -5.96 19.66 -17.31
N GLN A 482 -5.04 19.87 -16.38
CA GLN A 482 -5.34 20.10 -14.97
C GLN A 482 -6.14 21.38 -14.76
N LEU A 483 -5.91 22.45 -15.55
CA LEU A 483 -6.72 23.67 -15.48
C LEU A 483 -8.20 23.36 -15.73
N TYR A 484 -8.51 22.58 -16.78
CA TYR A 484 -9.88 22.21 -17.08
C TYR A 484 -10.50 21.39 -15.92
N TYR A 485 -9.81 20.36 -15.44
CA TYR A 485 -10.31 19.55 -14.33
C TYR A 485 -10.50 20.35 -13.05
N TYR A 486 -9.59 21.29 -12.75
CA TYR A 486 -9.73 22.17 -11.62
C TYR A 486 -10.95 23.10 -11.75
N ARG A 487 -11.21 23.68 -12.93
CA ARG A 487 -12.40 24.52 -13.15
C ARG A 487 -13.69 23.73 -12.87
N VAL A 488 -13.76 22.48 -13.32
CA VAL A 488 -14.89 21.58 -13.07
C VAL A 488 -14.99 21.22 -11.59
N PHE A 489 -13.88 20.84 -10.96
CA PHE A 489 -13.84 20.55 -9.54
C PHE A 489 -14.31 21.74 -8.69
N ARG A 490 -13.80 22.93 -9.01
CA ARG A 490 -14.10 24.19 -8.31
C ARG A 490 -15.57 24.59 -8.47
N SER A 491 -16.19 24.33 -9.62
CA SER A 491 -17.62 24.66 -9.82
C SER A 491 -18.54 23.76 -9.00
N ILE A 492 -18.11 22.52 -8.71
CA ILE A 492 -18.89 21.54 -7.93
C ILE A 492 -18.66 21.71 -6.43
N PHE A 493 -17.40 21.83 -6.00
CA PHE A 493 -17.02 21.75 -4.58
C PHE A 493 -16.50 23.05 -3.98
N GLY A 494 -16.19 24.06 -4.80
CA GLY A 494 -15.44 25.24 -4.36
C GLY A 494 -13.93 24.97 -4.21
N PRO A 495 -13.19 25.87 -3.54
CA PRO A 495 -11.75 25.72 -3.33
C PRO A 495 -11.39 24.46 -2.53
N PRO A 496 -10.30 23.73 -2.88
CA PRO A 496 -9.97 22.47 -2.22
C PRO A 496 -9.70 22.59 -0.71
N LYS A 497 -9.22 23.75 -0.25
CA LYS A 497 -9.00 24.07 1.17
C LYS A 497 -10.28 24.02 2.01
N ASP A 498 -11.44 24.22 1.39
CA ASP A 498 -12.73 24.36 2.08
C ASP A 498 -13.46 23.00 2.22
N ILE A 499 -12.91 21.92 1.65
CA ILE A 499 -13.57 20.60 1.57
C ILE A 499 -13.53 19.83 2.92
N GLY A 500 -13.00 20.46 3.97
CA GLY A 500 -12.88 19.88 5.31
C GLY A 500 -11.87 18.73 5.37
N GLY A 501 -11.73 18.13 6.56
CA GLY A 501 -10.79 17.04 6.81
C GLY A 501 -9.71 17.39 7.83
N VAL A 502 -9.00 16.36 8.29
CA VAL A 502 -7.97 16.48 9.33
C VAL A 502 -6.65 15.99 8.77
N GLY A 503 -5.58 16.77 8.96
CA GLY A 503 -4.22 16.41 8.57
C GLY A 503 -3.43 17.59 8.00
N LYS A 504 -2.31 17.27 7.33
CA LYS A 504 -1.40 18.27 6.74
C LYS A 504 -2.01 18.90 5.50
N GLU A 505 -1.59 20.12 5.18
CA GLU A 505 -2.05 20.80 3.97
C GLU A 505 -1.24 20.36 2.76
N CYS A 506 -1.91 20.10 1.64
CA CYS A 506 -1.25 19.92 0.36
C CYS A 506 -0.48 21.20 -0.03
N PRO A 507 0.81 21.12 -0.38
CA PRO A 507 1.57 22.30 -0.80
C PRO A 507 1.08 22.89 -2.12
N GLN A 508 0.40 22.09 -2.97
CA GLN A 508 -0.07 22.53 -4.28
C GLN A 508 -1.52 23.03 -4.26
N CYS A 509 -2.43 22.36 -3.55
CA CYS A 509 -3.86 22.71 -3.62
C CYS A 509 -4.49 23.08 -2.28
N ARG A 510 -3.72 23.05 -1.18
CA ARG A 510 -4.18 23.35 0.19
C ARG A 510 -5.27 22.43 0.75
N ALA A 511 -5.67 21.39 0.02
CA ALA A 511 -6.56 20.35 0.55
C ALA A 511 -5.95 19.68 1.77
N ARG A 512 -6.79 19.25 2.73
CA ARG A 512 -6.38 18.52 3.92
C ARG A 512 -6.07 17.06 3.57
N ILE A 513 -4.83 16.65 3.83
CA ILE A 513 -4.31 15.31 3.55
C ILE A 513 -4.15 14.57 4.89
N PRO A 514 -4.84 13.43 5.09
CA PRO A 514 -4.67 12.63 6.30
C PRO A 514 -3.20 12.24 6.52
N LYS A 515 -2.79 12.12 7.80
CA LYS A 515 -1.45 11.63 8.16
C LYS A 515 -1.14 10.29 7.50
N GLY A 516 0.11 10.07 7.14
CA GLY A 516 0.60 8.86 6.48
C GLY A 516 0.23 8.69 5.02
N PHE A 517 -0.28 9.74 4.39
CA PHE A 517 -0.36 9.84 2.94
C PHE A 517 0.83 10.64 2.40
N THR A 518 1.46 10.11 1.37
CA THR A 518 2.59 10.73 0.67
C THR A 518 2.19 11.37 -0.65
N TYR A 519 0.92 11.26 -1.05
CA TYR A 519 0.37 11.87 -2.26
C TYR A 519 -0.99 12.55 -1.96
N CYS A 520 -1.32 13.60 -2.70
CA CYS A 520 -2.61 14.26 -2.61
C CYS A 520 -3.64 13.59 -3.53
N ARG A 521 -4.67 12.98 -2.96
CA ARG A 521 -5.79 12.38 -3.73
C ARG A 521 -6.64 13.40 -4.50
N VAL A 522 -6.52 14.68 -4.17
CA VAL A 522 -7.34 15.75 -4.77
C VAL A 522 -6.69 16.32 -6.02
N CYS A 523 -5.37 16.55 -6.03
CA CYS A 523 -4.68 17.18 -7.18
C CYS A 523 -3.53 16.36 -7.76
N GLY A 524 -3.23 15.19 -7.20
CA GLY A 524 -2.14 14.32 -7.65
C GLY A 524 -0.74 14.82 -7.25
N ALA A 525 -0.63 15.81 -6.34
CA ALA A 525 0.68 16.25 -5.85
C ALA A 525 1.43 15.09 -5.17
N TYR A 526 2.71 14.93 -5.50
CA TYR A 526 3.60 13.95 -4.89
C TYR A 526 5.06 14.45 -4.99
N PRO A 527 5.87 14.40 -3.91
CA PRO A 527 5.47 14.08 -2.53
C PRO A 527 4.71 15.25 -1.85
N VAL A 528 4.02 14.95 -0.74
CA VAL A 528 3.28 15.92 0.12
C VAL A 528 3.52 15.72 1.61
#